data_AF-A0A924H525-F1
#
_entry.id   AF-A0A924H525-F1
#
_cell.length_a   1.000
_cell.length_b   1.000
_cell.length_c   1.000
_cell.angle_alpha   90.00
_cell.angle_beta   90.00
_cell.angle_gamma   90.00
#
_symmetry.space_group_name_H-M   'P 1'
#
loop_
_entity.id
_entity.type
_entity.pdbx_description
1 polymer ?
#
loop_
_entity_poly.entity_id
_entity_poly.type
_entity_poly.pdbx_seq_one_letter_code
_entity_poly.pdbx_strand_id
1 'polypeptide(L)'
;FRKADKKFWGTYALQFKSFALNDSVWVEMSQVYTKLPFINPDNRDQYITAGKSIQHSDSLNMYLVKIINVIDRNQIAPLEFLKPTLKEVILNKRKLELIKKFEKEITDDAIKDQKYEIYK
;
A
#
# COMPACT_ATOMS: atom_id res chain seq x y z
N PHE A 1 -8.76 -5.15 18.31
CA PHE A 1 -10.22 -4.96 18.46
C PHE A 1 -10.88 -6.22 19.04
N ARG A 2 -11.91 -6.11 19.89
CA ARG A 2 -12.73 -7.27 20.28
C ARG A 2 -13.72 -7.58 19.15
N LYS A 3 -14.01 -8.85 18.87
CA LYS A 3 -14.90 -9.26 17.76
C LYS A 3 -16.31 -8.66 17.85
N ALA A 4 -16.81 -8.42 19.06
CA ALA A 4 -18.12 -7.80 19.30
C ALA A 4 -18.19 -6.35 18.79
N ASP A 5 -17.12 -5.57 18.99
CA ASP A 5 -17.06 -4.15 18.64
C ASP A 5 -17.15 -3.95 17.12
N LYS A 6 -16.62 -4.90 16.33
CA LYS A 6 -16.64 -4.82 14.87
C LYS A 6 -18.06 -4.76 14.30
N LYS A 7 -18.99 -5.54 14.88
CA LYS A 7 -20.40 -5.55 14.43
C LYS A 7 -21.10 -4.25 14.80
N PHE A 8 -20.85 -3.74 16.01
CA PHE A 8 -21.36 -2.46 16.47
C PHE A 8 -20.96 -1.33 15.50
N TRP A 9 -19.66 -1.13 15.30
CA TRP A 9 -19.17 -0.05 14.43
C TRP A 9 -19.58 -0.24 12.97
N GLY A 10 -19.73 -1.47 12.49
CA GLY A 10 -20.26 -1.76 11.15
C GLY A 10 -21.72 -1.32 10.97
N THR A 11 -22.57 -1.46 11.99
CA THR A 11 -23.96 -1.00 11.93
C THR A 11 -24.07 0.52 11.95
N TYR A 12 -23.24 1.20 12.74
CA TYR A 12 -23.23 2.67 12.83
C TYR A 12 -22.37 3.35 11.77
N ALA A 13 -21.63 2.58 10.94
CA ALA A 13 -20.73 3.09 9.92
C ALA A 13 -21.41 4.07 8.94
N LEU A 14 -22.69 3.84 8.63
CA LEU A 14 -23.48 4.67 7.73
C LEU A 14 -23.75 6.08 8.28
N GLN A 15 -23.62 6.29 9.59
CA GLN A 15 -23.81 7.59 10.23
C GLN A 15 -22.52 8.40 10.32
N PHE A 16 -21.36 7.79 10.06
CA PHE A 16 -20.08 8.48 10.09
C PHE A 16 -19.85 9.22 8.77
N LYS A 17 -19.39 10.47 8.86
CA LYS A 17 -18.93 11.24 7.69
C LYS A 17 -17.74 10.55 7.00
N SER A 18 -16.90 9.85 7.77
CA SER A 18 -15.79 9.04 7.28
C SER A 18 -15.38 8.02 8.34
N PHE A 19 -14.94 6.83 7.92
CA PHE A 19 -14.42 5.83 8.84
C PHE A 19 -13.31 4.98 8.20
N ALA A 20 -12.37 4.52 9.03
CA ALA A 20 -11.34 3.56 8.65
C ALA A 20 -11.11 2.62 9.85
N LEU A 21 -11.80 1.47 9.85
CA LEU A 21 -11.82 0.50 10.96
C LEU A 21 -10.98 -0.75 10.67
N ASN A 22 -10.10 -0.69 9.66
CA ASN A 22 -9.29 -1.83 9.26
C ASN A 22 -7.97 -1.84 10.05
N ASP A 23 -7.86 -2.77 11.01
CA ASP A 23 -6.69 -2.92 11.89
C ASP A 23 -5.38 -3.31 11.17
N SER A 24 -5.47 -3.82 9.95
CA SER A 24 -4.34 -4.39 9.20
C SER A 24 -3.80 -3.48 8.10
N VAL A 25 -4.31 -2.26 7.95
CA VAL A 25 -3.96 -1.37 6.84
C VAL A 25 -3.04 -0.26 7.31
N TRP A 26 -1.87 -0.17 6.69
CA TRP A 26 -0.95 0.94 6.86
C TRP A 26 -1.35 2.09 5.93
N VAL A 27 -1.30 3.31 6.46
CA VAL A 27 -1.67 4.52 5.72
C VAL A 27 -0.51 5.50 5.72
N GLU A 28 -0.35 6.20 4.60
CA GLU A 28 0.66 7.25 4.49
C GLU A 28 0.26 8.49 5.30
N MET A 29 1.25 9.17 5.88
CA MET A 29 1.03 10.41 6.63
C MET A 29 0.37 11.53 5.80
N SER A 30 0.61 11.56 4.49
CA SER A 30 -0.06 12.48 3.56
C SER A 30 -1.58 12.34 3.64
N GLN A 31 -2.09 11.11 3.63
CA GLN A 31 -3.53 10.83 3.75
C GLN A 31 -4.07 11.17 5.13
N VAL A 32 -3.25 11.00 6.18
CA VAL A 32 -3.61 11.38 7.55
C VAL A 32 -3.86 12.88 7.63
N TYR A 33 -2.96 13.72 7.09
CA TYR A 33 -3.13 15.18 7.08
C TYR A 33 -4.37 15.62 6.29
N THR A 34 -4.68 14.98 5.16
CA THR A 34 -5.87 15.30 4.37
C THR A 34 -7.17 14.94 5.10
N LYS A 35 -7.20 13.81 5.82
CA LYS A 35 -8.42 13.34 6.51
C LYS A 35 -8.60 13.94 7.91
N LEU A 36 -7.51 14.27 8.59
CA LEU A 36 -7.46 14.79 9.95
C LEU A 36 -6.80 16.17 9.93
N PRO A 37 -7.53 17.23 9.54
CA PRO A 37 -6.96 18.56 9.33
C PRO A 37 -6.42 19.21 10.61
N PHE A 38 -6.77 18.70 11.79
CA PHE A 38 -6.20 19.15 13.07
C PHE A 38 -4.75 18.66 13.28
N ILE A 39 -4.27 17.69 12.50
CA ILE A 39 -2.90 17.22 12.52
C ILE A 39 -2.14 17.89 11.38
N ASN A 40 -1.04 18.55 11.71
CA ASN A 40 -0.14 19.21 10.77
C ASN A 40 1.31 18.76 11.02
N PRO A 41 2.26 19.11 10.12
CA PRO A 41 3.66 18.72 10.30
C PRO A 41 4.28 19.24 11.61
N ASP A 42 3.86 20.42 12.08
CA ASP A 42 4.41 21.07 13.27
C ASP A 42 3.97 20.39 14.57
N ASN A 43 2.75 19.83 14.60
CA ASN A 43 2.17 19.14 15.75
C ASN A 43 2.19 17.61 15.62
N ARG A 44 2.80 17.07 14.54
CA ARG A 44 2.86 15.64 14.25
C ARG A 44 3.32 14.85 15.46
N ASP A 45 4.43 15.24 16.08
CA ASP A 45 5.05 14.47 17.16
C ASP A 45 4.19 14.46 18.43
N GLN A 46 3.30 15.45 18.57
CA GLN A 46 2.33 15.47 19.66
C GLN A 46 1.19 14.49 19.42
N TYR A 47 0.70 14.31 18.18
CA TYR A 47 -0.45 13.44 17.90
C TYR A 47 -0.06 12.03 17.46
N ILE A 48 1.02 11.89 16.70
CA ILE A 48 1.41 10.64 16.03
C ILE A 48 2.41 9.88 16.90
N THR A 49 1.88 9.14 17.87
CA THR A 49 2.66 8.24 18.71
C THR A 49 2.03 6.86 18.74
N ALA A 50 2.85 5.81 18.68
CA ALA A 50 2.37 4.43 18.77
C ALA A 50 1.53 4.21 20.05
N GLY A 51 0.38 3.54 19.92
CA GLY A 51 -0.54 3.29 21.02
C GLY A 51 -1.44 4.47 21.43
N LYS A 52 -1.24 5.68 20.87
CA LYS A 52 -2.00 6.87 21.28
C LYS A 52 -3.46 6.80 20.82
N SER A 53 -4.37 7.20 21.71
CA SER A 53 -5.77 7.45 21.38
C SER A 53 -6.01 8.96 21.38
N ILE A 54 -6.69 9.46 20.36
CA ILE A 54 -7.05 10.87 20.23
C ILE A 54 -8.57 10.96 20.11
N GLN A 55 -9.14 11.85 20.90
CA GLN A 55 -10.52 12.31 20.74
C GLN A 55 -10.43 13.82 20.55
N HIS A 56 -10.87 14.30 19.40
CA HIS A 56 -10.82 15.72 19.07
C HIS A 56 -12.19 16.15 18.57
N SER A 57 -12.74 17.19 19.19
CA SER A 57 -14.02 17.75 18.80
C SER A 57 -13.79 19.14 18.26
N ASP A 58 -14.33 19.39 17.07
CA ASP A 58 -14.45 20.69 16.45
C ASP A 58 -15.93 21.12 16.46
N SER A 59 -16.21 22.35 16.05
CA SER A 59 -17.54 22.97 16.08
C SER A 59 -18.64 22.15 15.38
N LEU A 60 -18.27 21.36 14.37
CA LEU A 60 -19.22 20.58 13.55
C LEU A 60 -18.90 19.08 13.47
N ASN A 61 -17.79 18.63 14.07
CA ASN A 61 -17.26 17.28 13.85
C ASN A 61 -16.62 16.71 15.11
N MET A 62 -16.73 15.40 15.30
CA MET A 62 -16.00 14.64 16.30
C MET A 62 -15.08 13.62 15.61
N TYR A 63 -13.80 13.66 15.95
CA TYR A 63 -12.76 12.79 15.43
C TYR A 63 -12.33 11.80 16.51
N LEU A 64 -12.41 10.52 16.19
CA LEU A 64 -11.92 9.43 17.03
C LEU A 64 -10.81 8.70 16.29
N VAL A 65 -9.60 8.72 16.83
CA VAL A 65 -8.42 8.14 16.19
C VAL A 65 -7.68 7.26 17.18
N LYS A 66 -7.36 6.04 16.78
CA LYS A 66 -6.49 5.13 17.53
C LYS A 66 -5.29 4.80 16.67
N ILE A 67 -4.11 5.13 17.17
CA ILE A 67 -2.84 4.80 16.52
C ILE A 67 -2.35 3.50 17.12
N ILE A 68 -2.26 2.46 16.29
CA ILE A 68 -1.75 1.16 16.72
C ILE A 68 -0.23 1.20 16.73
N ASN A 69 0.37 1.61 15.61
CA ASN A 69 1.81 1.66 15.46
C ASN A 69 2.22 2.73 14.45
N VAL A 70 3.46 3.21 14.53
CA VAL A 70 4.03 4.23 13.65
C VAL A 70 5.39 3.73 13.17
N ILE A 71 5.65 3.88 11.87
CA ILE A 71 6.93 3.54 11.25
C ILE A 71 7.50 4.83 10.68
N ASP A 72 8.68 5.22 11.15
CA ASP A 72 9.36 6.41 10.67
C ASP A 72 10.10 6.18 9.36
N ARG A 73 10.50 7.28 8.72
CA ARG A 73 11.30 7.24 7.50
C ARG A 73 12.59 6.47 7.78
N ASN A 74 13.05 5.71 6.78
CA ASN A 74 14.23 4.82 6.82
C ASN A 74 14.07 3.54 7.65
N GLN A 75 12.88 3.24 8.18
CA GLN A 75 12.59 1.94 8.78
C GLN A 75 11.99 0.97 7.76
N ILE A 76 12.06 -0.32 8.08
CA ILE A 76 11.53 -1.39 7.22
C ILE A 76 10.02 -1.22 7.11
N ALA A 77 9.55 -1.00 5.89
CA ALA A 77 8.13 -0.90 5.61
C ALA A 77 7.43 -2.26 5.84
N PRO A 78 6.19 -2.24 6.32
CA PRO A 78 5.46 -3.45 6.67
C PRO A 78 5.08 -4.22 5.41
N LEU A 79 5.16 -5.55 5.46
CA LEU A 79 4.92 -6.41 4.31
C LEU A 79 3.55 -6.16 3.66
N GLU A 80 2.49 -5.99 4.46
CA GLU A 80 1.14 -5.74 3.95
C GLU A 80 1.04 -4.46 3.10
N PHE A 81 1.86 -3.45 3.39
CA PHE A 81 1.94 -2.22 2.59
C PHE A 81 2.70 -2.44 1.29
N LEU A 82 3.79 -3.21 1.32
CA LEU A 82 4.65 -3.47 0.16
C LEU A 82 4.12 -4.57 -0.77
N LYS A 83 3.28 -5.48 -0.27
CA LYS A 83 2.75 -6.64 -0.99
C LYS A 83 2.17 -6.31 -2.38
N PRO A 84 1.31 -5.30 -2.56
CA PRO A 84 0.80 -4.94 -3.88
C PRO A 84 1.93 -4.54 -4.84
N THR A 85 2.82 -3.65 -4.41
CA THR A 85 3.96 -3.17 -5.21
C THR A 85 4.93 -4.30 -5.55
N LEU A 86 5.27 -5.16 -4.58
CA LEU A 86 6.14 -6.32 -4.81
C LEU A 86 5.57 -7.28 -5.85
N LYS A 87 4.25 -7.52 -5.80
CA LYS A 87 3.56 -8.35 -6.79
C LYS A 87 3.71 -7.77 -8.20
N GLU A 88 3.53 -6.46 -8.35
CA GLU A 88 3.68 -5.77 -9.64
C GLU A 88 5.13 -5.83 -10.15
N VAL A 89 6.11 -5.58 -9.28
CA VAL A 89 7.54 -5.67 -9.63
C VAL A 89 7.91 -7.07 -10.10
N ILE A 90 7.48 -8.12 -9.39
CA ILE A 90 7.74 -9.51 -9.77
C ILE A 90 7.07 -9.83 -11.11
N LEU A 91 5.84 -9.37 -11.31
CA LEU A 91 5.10 -9.60 -12.55
C LEU A 91 5.75 -8.91 -13.75
N ASN A 92 6.22 -7.67 -13.57
CA ASN A 92 6.96 -6.93 -14.59
C ASN A 92 8.30 -7.59 -14.92
N LYS A 93 9.02 -8.09 -13.90
CA LYS A 93 10.27 -8.82 -14.10
C LYS A 93 10.07 -10.09 -14.94
N ARG A 94 9.04 -10.89 -14.62
CA ARG A 94 8.69 -12.10 -15.40
C ARG A 94 8.32 -11.79 -16.84
N LYS A 95 7.58 -10.70 -17.09
CA LYS A 95 7.25 -10.25 -18.44
C LYS A 95 8.51 -9.89 -19.23
N LEU A 96 9.44 -9.15 -18.62
CA LEU A 96 10.71 -8.79 -19.26
C LEU A 96 11.58 -10.02 -19.55
N GLU A 97 11.64 -10.98 -18.63
CA GLU A 97 12.35 -12.24 -18.84
C GLU A 97 11.75 -13.05 -20.01
N LEU A 98 10.42 -13.06 -20.12
CA LEU A 98 9.73 -13.73 -21.23
C LEU A 98 10.03 -13.09 -22.58
N ILE A 99 10.00 -11.75 -22.67
CA ILE A 99 10.33 -11.02 -23.90
C ILE A 99 11.76 -11.33 -24.34
N LYS A 100 12.73 -11.26 -23.42
CA LYS A 100 14.14 -11.59 -23.72
C LYS A 100 14.31 -13.03 -24.20
N LYS A 101 13.53 -13.96 -23.64
CA LYS A 101 13.54 -15.36 -24.09
C LYS A 101 13.04 -15.48 -25.52
N PHE A 102 11.94 -14.83 -25.86
CA PHE A 102 11.41 -14.81 -27.23
C PHE A 102 12.36 -14.13 -28.22
N GLU A 103 12.95 -12.99 -27.87
CA GLU A 103 13.94 -12.31 -28.71
C GLU A 103 15.14 -13.22 -29.02
N LYS A 104 15.61 -13.95 -28.00
CA LYS A 104 16.68 -14.92 -28.16
C LYS A 104 16.26 -16.09 -29.06
N GLU A 105 15.07 -16.68 -28.84
CA GLU A 105 14.56 -17.77 -29.67
C GLU A 105 14.40 -17.34 -31.14
N ILE A 106 13.84 -16.16 -31.41
CA ILE A 106 13.72 -15.60 -32.77
C ILE A 106 15.09 -15.38 -33.41
N THR A 107 16.05 -14.86 -32.64
CA THR A 107 17.42 -14.63 -33.13
C THR A 107 18.14 -15.94 -33.44
N ASP A 108 18.01 -16.92 -32.53
CA ASP A 108 18.62 -18.25 -32.69
C ASP A 108 18.00 -19.00 -33.88
N ASP A 109 16.68 -18.89 -34.09
CA ASP A 109 15.97 -19.45 -35.25
C ASP A 109 16.40 -18.76 -36.55
N ALA A 110 16.49 -17.42 -36.57
CA ALA A 110 16.93 -16.67 -37.76
C ALA A 110 18.38 -17.01 -38.17
N ILE A 111 19.27 -17.24 -37.20
CA ILE A 111 20.65 -17.69 -37.45
C ILE A 111 20.66 -19.14 -37.98
N LYS A 112 19.80 -20.00 -37.45
CA LYS A 112 19.72 -21.42 -37.82
C LYS A 112 19.08 -21.65 -39.19
N ASP A 113 18.17 -20.77 -39.61
CA ASP A 113 17.52 -20.80 -40.94
C ASP A 113 18.42 -20.28 -42.07
N GLN A 114 19.60 -19.71 -41.78
CA GLN A 114 20.65 -19.47 -42.78
C GLN A 114 21.38 -20.75 -43.22
N LYS A 115 20.72 -21.92 -43.22
CA LYS A 115 21.28 -23.15 -43.79
C LYS A 115 21.28 -23.07 -45.33
N TYR A 116 22.40 -22.58 -45.85
CA TYR A 116 22.82 -22.58 -47.25
C TYR A 116 22.72 -23.98 -47.89
N GLU A 117 22.06 -24.06 -49.05
CA GLU A 117 22.19 -25.19 -49.98
C GLU A 117 23.40 -24.94 -50.88
N ILE A 118 24.49 -25.69 -50.68
CA ILE A 118 25.58 -25.74 -51.67
C ILE A 118 25.16 -26.73 -52.75
N TYR A 119 24.65 -26.20 -53.87
CA TYR A 119 24.51 -26.99 -55.10
C TYR A 119 25.89 -27.18 -55.74
N LYS A 120 26.21 -28.43 -56.06
CA LYS A 120 27.37 -28.82 -56.87
C LYS A 120 26.92 -29.18 -58.27
#